data_AF-A0A3E1NHU6-F1
#
_entry.id   AF-A0A3E1NHU6-F1
#
_cell.length_a   1.000
_cell.length_b   1.000
_cell.length_c   1.000
_cell.angle_alpha   90.00
_cell.angle_beta   90.00
_cell.angle_gamma   90.00
#
_symmetry.space_group_name_H-M   'P 1'
#
loop_
_entity.id
_entity.type
_entity.pdbx_description
1 polymer ?
#
loop_
_entity_poly.entity_id
_entity_poly.type
_entity_poly.pdbx_seq_one_letter_code
_entity_poly.pdbx_strand_id
1 'polypeptide(L)'
;MRKLSSYAAQSAGVRTLLDKLADNNTGIDEYKASFYELGVALSSVIWETQHLLPNLKVTLACSSEDADWLSKGILDDFKRHKTDINLAVFWNSRTNPFEDTNYTVAPITKFYIEPYEEVDLLIICKSIISTSCVIRTNLNYLIERIEPKKIFIASPVLLANSIGKLKNEFPQEISDKFDFFYFAEDQDLNDKGEVVPGIGGSVYQRLGLVDSLAKNKYIPEIVRERRERISER
;
A
#
# COMPACT_ATOMS: atom_id res chain seq x y z
N MET A 1 -1.97 13.71 -17.02
CA MET A 1 -3.30 14.21 -16.56
C MET A 1 -3.86 13.24 -15.51
N ARG A 2 -4.43 13.73 -14.40
CA ARG A 2 -5.09 12.90 -13.37
C ARG A 2 -6.50 12.51 -13.78
N LYS A 3 -6.83 11.21 -13.67
CA LYS A 3 -8.17 10.66 -13.87
C LYS A 3 -8.65 9.99 -12.58
N LEU A 4 -9.80 10.41 -12.06
CA LEU A 4 -10.38 9.78 -10.87
C LEU A 4 -11.05 8.45 -11.23
N SER A 5 -10.94 7.47 -10.34
CA SER A 5 -11.67 6.20 -10.43
C SER A 5 -13.15 6.38 -10.08
N SER A 6 -13.95 5.34 -10.33
CA SER A 6 -15.35 5.28 -9.85
C SER A 6 -15.47 5.43 -8.33
N TYR A 7 -14.45 5.01 -7.57
CA TYR A 7 -14.43 5.09 -6.11
C TYR A 7 -14.20 6.53 -5.58
N ALA A 8 -13.62 7.41 -6.39
CA ALA A 8 -13.36 8.81 -6.01
C ALA A 8 -14.19 9.84 -6.79
N ALA A 9 -14.83 9.43 -7.89
CA ALA A 9 -15.51 10.33 -8.81
C ALA A 9 -16.58 11.19 -8.13
N GLN A 10 -17.23 10.72 -7.06
CA GLN A 10 -18.27 11.49 -6.36
C GLN A 10 -17.87 11.92 -4.94
N SER A 11 -16.64 11.63 -4.49
CA SER A 11 -16.19 11.95 -3.14
C SER A 11 -15.35 13.23 -3.11
N ALA A 12 -15.98 14.35 -2.71
CA ALA A 12 -15.28 15.61 -2.50
C ALA A 12 -14.20 15.51 -1.39
N GLY A 13 -14.42 14.65 -0.39
CA GLY A 13 -13.45 14.37 0.67
C GLY A 13 -12.19 13.70 0.12
N VAL A 14 -12.34 12.62 -0.65
CA VAL A 14 -11.19 11.92 -1.27
C VAL A 14 -10.42 12.85 -2.21
N ARG A 15 -11.11 13.68 -3.00
CA ARG A 15 -10.46 14.67 -3.87
C ARG A 15 -9.59 15.64 -3.07
N THR A 16 -10.16 16.23 -2.01
CA THR A 16 -9.42 17.13 -1.12
C THR A 16 -8.18 16.46 -0.53
N LEU A 17 -8.27 15.20 -0.12
CA LEU A 17 -7.14 14.44 0.43
C LEU A 17 -6.06 14.19 -0.66
N LEU A 18 -6.46 13.83 -1.87
CA LEU A 18 -5.55 13.66 -3.00
C LEU A 18 -4.85 14.96 -3.40
N ASP A 19 -5.55 16.09 -3.30
CA ASP A 19 -4.99 17.42 -3.59
C ASP A 19 -3.96 17.81 -2.52
N LYS A 20 -4.22 17.54 -1.24
CA LYS A 20 -3.24 17.68 -0.15
C LYS A 20 -2.01 16.81 -0.35
N LEU A 21 -2.18 15.57 -0.82
CA LEU A 21 -1.00 14.74 -1.12
C LEU A 21 -0.17 15.38 -2.25
N ALA A 22 -0.81 15.88 -3.30
CA ALA A 22 -0.15 16.48 -4.45
C ALA A 22 0.49 17.87 -4.20
N ASP A 23 -0.03 18.63 -3.22
CA ASP A 23 0.50 19.96 -2.89
C ASP A 23 1.80 19.87 -2.08
N ASN A 24 2.89 20.33 -2.68
CA ASN A 24 4.21 20.38 -2.05
C ASN A 24 4.27 21.29 -0.81
N ASN A 25 3.31 22.20 -0.63
CA ASN A 25 3.22 23.05 0.56
C ASN A 25 2.52 22.39 1.74
N THR A 26 1.83 21.25 1.53
CA THR A 26 1.23 20.50 2.64
C THR A 26 2.30 20.02 3.60
N GLY A 27 2.14 20.38 4.88
CA GLY A 27 3.07 20.02 5.95
C GLY A 27 3.07 18.52 6.24
N ILE A 28 4.14 18.03 6.87
CA ILE A 28 4.36 16.60 7.15
C ILE A 28 3.18 15.98 7.91
N ASP A 29 2.67 16.65 8.95
CA ASP A 29 1.60 16.10 9.78
C ASP A 29 0.26 16.03 9.02
N GLU A 30 -0.03 17.04 8.21
CA GLU A 30 -1.23 17.04 7.36
C GLU A 30 -1.13 15.99 6.24
N TYR A 31 0.08 15.77 5.70
CA TYR A 31 0.33 14.73 4.71
C TYR A 31 0.13 13.32 5.30
N LYS A 32 0.66 13.08 6.51
CA LYS A 32 0.44 11.85 7.29
C LYS A 32 -1.04 11.61 7.59
N ALA A 33 -1.74 12.65 8.06
CA ALA A 33 -3.17 12.59 8.33
C ALA A 33 -3.96 12.30 7.05
N SER A 34 -3.58 12.92 5.92
CA SER A 34 -4.24 12.68 4.64
C SER A 34 -4.07 11.24 4.16
N PHE A 35 -2.89 10.65 4.34
CA PHE A 35 -2.69 9.22 4.06
C PHE A 35 -3.53 8.31 4.97
N TYR A 36 -3.63 8.62 6.26
CA TYR A 36 -4.49 7.87 7.18
C TYR A 36 -5.95 7.87 6.73
N GLU A 37 -6.50 9.05 6.43
CA GLU A 37 -7.90 9.20 5.98
C GLU A 37 -8.13 8.53 4.62
N LEU A 38 -7.15 8.56 3.71
CA LEU A 38 -7.23 7.80 2.46
C LEU A 38 -7.22 6.28 2.70
N GLY A 39 -6.51 5.82 3.72
CA GLY A 39 -6.53 4.42 4.16
C GLY A 39 -7.90 4.00 4.66
N VAL A 40 -8.51 4.84 5.50
CA VAL A 40 -9.90 4.65 5.96
C VAL A 40 -10.84 4.59 4.76
N ALA A 41 -10.75 5.55 3.84
CA ALA A 41 -11.61 5.59 2.66
C ALA A 41 -11.43 4.36 1.75
N LEU A 42 -10.19 3.85 1.57
CA LEU A 42 -9.94 2.63 0.81
C LEU A 42 -10.63 1.43 1.46
N SER A 43 -10.53 1.31 2.78
CA SER A 43 -11.22 0.25 3.53
C SER A 43 -12.73 0.34 3.38
N SER A 44 -13.32 1.53 3.52
CA SER A 44 -14.77 1.71 3.36
C SER A 44 -15.25 1.29 1.97
N VAL A 45 -14.51 1.66 0.91
CA VAL A 45 -14.81 1.22 -0.46
C VAL A 45 -14.71 -0.30 -0.60
N ILE A 46 -13.70 -0.94 0.00
CA ILE A 46 -13.56 -2.39 0.01
C ILE A 46 -14.80 -3.05 0.65
N TRP A 47 -15.23 -2.57 1.81
CA TRP A 47 -16.43 -3.08 2.50
C TRP A 47 -17.69 -2.94 1.68
N GLU A 48 -17.92 -1.75 1.12
CA GLU A 48 -19.12 -1.42 0.35
C GLU A 48 -19.24 -2.25 -0.94
N THR A 49 -18.12 -2.45 -1.64
CA THR A 49 -18.12 -3.04 -2.98
C THR A 49 -17.97 -4.56 -2.98
N GLN A 50 -17.30 -5.13 -1.98
CA GLN A 50 -17.01 -6.57 -1.95
C GLN A 50 -18.00 -7.35 -1.09
N HIS A 51 -18.90 -6.67 -0.35
CA HIS A 51 -19.86 -7.29 0.56
C HIS A 51 -19.21 -8.36 1.45
N LEU A 52 -18.06 -7.98 2.04
CA LEU A 52 -17.22 -8.89 2.81
C LEU A 52 -18.01 -9.57 3.93
N LEU A 53 -17.80 -10.88 4.09
CA LEU A 53 -18.46 -11.68 5.10
C LEU A 53 -17.87 -11.41 6.49
N PRO A 54 -18.68 -11.51 7.56
CA PRO A 54 -18.16 -11.57 8.92
C PRO A 54 -17.16 -12.73 9.08
N ASN A 55 -16.11 -12.53 9.88
CA ASN A 55 -15.07 -13.53 10.22
C ASN A 55 -14.07 -13.90 9.10
N LEU A 56 -13.93 -13.08 8.06
CA LEU A 56 -12.84 -13.26 7.10
C LEU A 56 -11.48 -13.21 7.80
N LYS A 57 -10.61 -14.17 7.50
CA LYS A 57 -9.22 -14.13 7.95
C LYS A 57 -8.43 -13.24 7.01
N VAL A 58 -8.19 -12.00 7.43
CA VAL A 58 -7.55 -10.98 6.59
C VAL A 58 -6.09 -10.78 6.99
N THR A 59 -5.22 -10.68 5.99
CA THR A 59 -3.84 -10.20 6.18
C THR A 59 -3.65 -8.92 5.38
N LEU A 60 -3.19 -7.85 6.03
CA LEU A 60 -2.74 -6.62 5.38
C LEU A 60 -1.21 -6.62 5.28
N ALA A 61 -0.70 -6.53 4.07
CA ALA A 61 0.72 -6.39 3.79
C ALA A 61 1.04 -4.98 3.27
N CYS A 62 2.11 -4.38 3.77
CA CYS A 62 2.57 -3.06 3.33
C CYS A 62 4.08 -2.91 3.44
N SER A 63 4.62 -1.86 2.81
CA SER A 63 6.00 -1.43 3.07
C SER A 63 6.06 -0.62 4.38
N SER A 64 7.21 -0.62 5.04
CA SER A 64 7.42 0.04 6.34
C SER A 64 7.00 1.51 6.37
N GLU A 65 7.23 2.25 5.28
CA GLU A 65 6.83 3.65 5.18
C GLU A 65 5.30 3.87 5.14
N ASP A 66 4.52 2.86 4.76
CA ASP A 66 3.06 2.95 4.62
C ASP A 66 2.33 2.43 5.88
N ALA A 67 3.07 1.89 6.86
CA ALA A 67 2.51 1.14 7.98
C ALA A 67 1.72 1.99 8.97
N ASP A 68 2.24 3.15 9.40
CA ASP A 68 1.65 3.96 10.48
C ASP A 68 0.58 4.95 10.03
N TRP A 69 0.41 5.13 8.72
CA TRP A 69 -0.53 6.10 8.17
C TRP A 69 -1.54 5.41 7.27
N LEU A 70 -1.20 5.19 6.00
CA LEU A 70 -2.12 4.62 5.02
C LEU A 70 -2.65 3.24 5.45
N SER A 71 -1.75 2.33 5.83
CA SER A 71 -2.15 0.97 6.25
C SER A 71 -2.85 1.00 7.61
N LYS A 72 -2.45 1.89 8.52
CA LYS A 72 -3.13 2.09 9.81
C LYS A 72 -4.59 2.51 9.63
N GLY A 73 -4.88 3.39 8.66
CA GLY A 73 -6.25 3.77 8.32
C GLY A 73 -7.11 2.58 7.89
N ILE A 74 -6.55 1.68 7.08
CA ILE A 74 -7.22 0.43 6.69
C ILE A 74 -7.45 -0.45 7.92
N LEU A 75 -6.41 -0.69 8.73
CA LEU A 75 -6.47 -1.56 9.90
C LEU A 75 -7.51 -1.09 10.92
N ASP A 76 -7.55 0.21 11.21
CA ASP A 76 -8.45 0.76 12.20
C ASP A 76 -9.91 0.74 11.73
N ASP A 77 -10.16 0.93 10.43
CA ASP A 77 -11.50 0.77 9.87
C ASP A 77 -11.97 -0.71 9.89
N PHE A 78 -11.10 -1.66 9.52
CA PHE A 78 -11.41 -3.10 9.63
C PHE A 78 -11.78 -3.53 11.06
N LYS A 79 -11.08 -2.99 12.07
CA LYS A 79 -11.43 -3.22 13.48
C LYS A 79 -12.82 -2.70 13.85
N ARG A 80 -13.26 -1.56 13.28
CA ARG A 80 -14.63 -1.04 13.50
C ARG A 80 -15.69 -2.03 12.99
N HIS A 81 -15.36 -2.79 11.95
CA HIS A 81 -16.17 -3.89 11.43
C HIS A 81 -15.98 -5.23 12.16
N LYS A 82 -15.35 -5.22 13.35
CA LYS A 82 -15.08 -6.41 14.20
C LYS A 82 -14.36 -7.53 13.45
N THR A 83 -13.52 -7.17 12.48
CA THR A 83 -12.69 -8.12 11.73
C THR A 83 -11.26 -7.98 12.22
N ASP A 84 -10.73 -9.05 12.80
CA ASP A 84 -9.32 -9.12 13.15
C ASP A 84 -8.49 -9.27 11.89
N ILE A 85 -7.39 -8.51 11.84
CA ILE A 85 -6.52 -8.39 10.68
C ILE A 85 -5.07 -8.57 11.10
N ASN A 86 -4.43 -9.54 10.45
CA ASN A 86 -3.01 -9.81 10.59
C ASN A 86 -2.21 -8.78 9.80
N LEU A 87 -1.03 -8.46 10.29
CA LEU A 87 -0.14 -7.46 9.72
C LEU A 87 1.15 -8.09 9.21
N ALA A 88 1.50 -7.78 7.96
CA ALA A 88 2.80 -8.03 7.37
C ALA A 88 3.44 -6.71 6.92
N VAL A 89 4.62 -6.38 7.45
CA VAL A 89 5.36 -5.15 7.12
C VAL A 89 6.73 -5.52 6.56
N PHE A 90 7.06 -4.94 5.41
CA PHE A 90 8.29 -5.22 4.67
C PHE A 90 9.18 -3.99 4.54
N TRP A 91 10.47 -4.20 4.72
CA TRP A 91 11.51 -3.21 4.45
C TRP A 91 12.21 -3.57 3.15
N ASN A 92 11.84 -2.91 2.07
CA ASN A 92 12.48 -3.12 0.78
C ASN A 92 13.60 -2.09 0.55
N SER A 93 14.73 -2.55 0.00
CA SER A 93 15.77 -1.68 -0.54
C SER A 93 15.66 -1.68 -2.06
N ARG A 94 15.34 -0.54 -2.67
CA ARG A 94 15.34 -0.42 -4.13
C ARG A 94 16.75 -0.29 -4.65
N THR A 95 17.11 -1.09 -5.63
CA THR A 95 18.38 -0.99 -6.35
C THR A 95 18.10 -1.10 -7.85
N ASN A 96 18.90 -0.40 -8.65
CA ASN A 96 18.91 -0.53 -10.09
C ASN A 96 20.21 -1.27 -10.44
N PRO A 97 20.16 -2.60 -10.58
CA PRO A 97 21.30 -3.36 -11.05
C PRO A 97 21.76 -2.77 -12.37
N PHE A 98 23.08 -2.60 -12.54
CA PHE A 98 23.68 -2.08 -13.78
C PHE A 98 23.31 -0.64 -14.14
N GLU A 99 22.82 0.16 -13.19
CA GLU A 99 22.38 1.55 -13.41
C GLU A 99 21.22 1.69 -14.43
N ASP A 100 20.56 0.57 -14.77
CA ASP A 100 19.46 0.55 -15.70
C ASP A 100 18.11 0.46 -14.96
N THR A 101 17.31 1.50 -15.14
CA THR A 101 15.96 1.61 -14.55
C THR A 101 15.00 0.50 -15.00
N ASN A 102 15.27 -0.17 -16.14
CA ASN A 102 14.48 -1.30 -16.61
C ASN A 102 14.64 -2.56 -15.75
N TYR A 103 15.76 -2.68 -15.04
CA TYR A 103 16.06 -3.84 -14.20
C TYR A 103 15.88 -3.59 -12.70
N THR A 104 15.14 -2.53 -12.33
CA THR A 104 14.89 -2.17 -10.93
C THR A 104 14.42 -3.39 -10.12
N VAL A 105 15.13 -3.68 -9.01
CA VAL A 105 14.76 -4.72 -8.03
C VAL A 105 14.51 -4.10 -6.66
N ALA A 106 13.77 -4.81 -5.81
CA ALA A 106 13.39 -4.34 -4.47
C ALA A 106 13.47 -5.47 -3.43
N PRO A 107 14.66 -6.04 -3.16
CA PRO A 107 14.84 -7.09 -2.16
C PRO A 107 14.28 -6.72 -0.80
N ILE A 108 13.69 -7.71 -0.12
CA ILE A 108 13.26 -7.60 1.29
C ILE A 108 14.51 -7.69 2.17
N THR A 109 14.73 -6.67 2.98
CA THR A 109 15.87 -6.59 3.92
C THR A 109 15.46 -6.93 5.36
N LYS A 110 14.21 -6.63 5.73
CA LYS A 110 13.60 -6.99 7.00
C LYS A 110 12.11 -7.21 6.78
N PHE A 111 11.50 -7.99 7.65
CA PHE A 111 10.05 -8.13 7.70
C PHE A 111 9.58 -8.25 9.15
N TYR A 112 8.34 -7.87 9.38
CA TYR A 112 7.55 -8.22 10.55
C TYR A 112 6.27 -8.84 10.04
N ILE A 113 5.94 -10.03 10.52
CA ILE A 113 4.82 -10.82 10.02
C ILE A 113 4.14 -11.43 11.24
N GLU A 114 2.87 -11.15 11.43
CA GLU A 114 2.05 -11.90 12.38
C GLU A 114 1.79 -13.32 11.85
N PRO A 115 1.68 -14.35 12.73
CA PRO A 115 1.52 -15.74 12.31
C PRO A 115 0.35 -15.95 11.34
N TYR A 116 0.58 -16.77 10.33
CA TYR A 116 -0.44 -17.18 9.36
C TYR A 116 -1.09 -18.47 9.82
N GLU A 117 -2.39 -18.45 10.09
CA GLU A 117 -3.16 -19.70 10.21
C GLU A 117 -3.72 -20.08 8.83
N GLU A 118 -4.76 -19.37 8.42
CA GLU A 118 -5.39 -19.43 7.12
C GLU A 118 -5.67 -17.98 6.71
N VAL A 119 -5.55 -17.67 5.42
CA VAL A 119 -5.80 -16.33 4.89
C VAL A 119 -6.87 -16.44 3.82
N ASP A 120 -8.05 -15.87 4.07
CA ASP A 120 -9.10 -15.77 3.04
C ASP A 120 -8.80 -14.60 2.09
N LEU A 121 -8.37 -13.48 2.67
CA LEU A 121 -8.13 -12.23 1.96
C LEU A 121 -6.75 -11.67 2.29
N LEU A 122 -5.93 -11.48 1.25
CA LEU A 122 -4.69 -10.74 1.35
C LEU A 122 -4.89 -9.33 0.77
N ILE A 123 -4.62 -8.29 1.54
CA ILE A 123 -4.62 -6.91 1.07
C ILE A 123 -3.17 -6.45 0.94
N ILE A 124 -2.74 -6.02 -0.24
CA ILE A 124 -1.46 -5.34 -0.44
C ILE A 124 -1.72 -3.84 -0.52
N CYS A 125 -1.18 -3.09 0.42
CA CYS A 125 -1.31 -1.65 0.49
C CYS A 125 -0.01 -0.95 0.09
N LYS A 126 -0.13 0.07 -0.77
CA LYS A 126 0.99 0.95 -1.15
C LYS A 126 0.53 2.38 -1.30
N SER A 127 1.34 3.34 -0.86
CA SER A 127 1.14 4.79 -1.09
C SER A 127 0.95 5.18 -2.55
N ILE A 128 1.67 4.55 -3.46
CA ILE A 128 1.55 4.77 -4.90
C ILE A 128 2.02 3.55 -5.69
N ILE A 129 1.28 3.17 -6.73
CA ILE A 129 1.64 2.08 -7.63
C ILE A 129 2.14 2.67 -8.96
N SER A 130 3.45 2.87 -9.06
CA SER A 130 4.11 3.29 -10.30
C SER A 130 4.81 2.13 -11.00
N THR A 131 5.58 1.36 -10.22
CA THR A 131 6.27 0.15 -10.67
C THR A 131 5.79 -1.06 -9.89
N SER A 132 5.77 -2.22 -10.54
CA SER A 132 5.33 -3.48 -9.91
C SER A 132 6.34 -4.01 -8.90
N CYS A 133 7.60 -3.55 -8.91
CA CYS A 133 8.71 -4.24 -8.27
C CYS A 133 8.53 -4.52 -6.77
N VAL A 134 8.08 -3.55 -5.98
CA VAL A 134 7.92 -3.74 -4.53
C VAL A 134 6.75 -4.67 -4.22
N ILE A 135 5.61 -4.46 -4.89
CA ILE A 135 4.44 -5.32 -4.74
C ILE A 135 4.79 -6.75 -5.17
N ARG A 136 5.47 -6.90 -6.31
CA ARG A 136 5.94 -8.18 -6.82
C ARG A 136 6.77 -8.94 -5.80
N THR A 137 7.82 -8.33 -5.26
CA THR A 137 8.70 -8.99 -4.29
C THR A 137 7.94 -9.40 -3.04
N ASN A 138 7.13 -8.48 -2.47
CA ASN A 138 6.44 -8.74 -1.21
C ASN A 138 5.31 -9.77 -1.38
N LEU A 139 4.56 -9.67 -2.47
CA LEU A 139 3.48 -10.62 -2.75
C LEU A 139 4.03 -12.01 -3.06
N ASN A 140 5.10 -12.14 -3.86
CA ASN A 140 5.77 -13.44 -4.08
C ASN A 140 6.21 -14.07 -2.76
N TYR A 141 6.84 -13.28 -1.87
CA TYR A 141 7.24 -13.77 -0.56
C TYR A 141 6.06 -14.31 0.26
N LEU A 142 4.89 -13.67 0.17
CA LEU A 142 3.69 -14.09 0.89
C LEU A 142 3.04 -15.32 0.27
N ILE A 143 2.79 -15.34 -1.04
CA ILE A 143 2.03 -16.43 -1.69
C ILE A 143 2.80 -17.77 -1.73
N GLU A 144 4.12 -17.76 -1.50
CA GLU A 144 4.90 -18.97 -1.24
C GLU A 144 4.60 -19.61 0.13
N ARG A 145 3.93 -18.87 1.04
CA ARG A 145 3.70 -19.23 2.45
C ARG A 145 2.23 -19.27 2.84
N ILE A 146 1.38 -18.55 2.11
CA ILE A 146 -0.06 -18.49 2.30
C ILE A 146 -0.79 -18.67 0.97
N GLU A 147 -2.00 -19.23 1.01
CA GLU A 147 -2.83 -19.42 -0.18
C GLU A 147 -4.14 -18.60 -0.07
N PRO A 148 -4.10 -17.28 -0.32
CA PRO A 148 -5.28 -16.45 -0.25
C PRO A 148 -6.30 -16.81 -1.34
N LYS A 149 -7.59 -16.69 -1.02
CA LYS A 149 -8.69 -16.84 -1.99
C LYS A 149 -8.85 -15.59 -2.85
N LYS A 150 -8.68 -14.42 -2.25
CA LYS A 150 -8.69 -13.11 -2.92
C LYS A 150 -7.46 -12.28 -2.54
N ILE A 151 -6.99 -11.47 -3.47
CA ILE A 151 -5.88 -10.54 -3.26
C ILE A 151 -6.35 -9.14 -3.66
N PHE A 152 -6.43 -8.22 -2.71
CA PHE A 152 -6.79 -6.83 -2.97
C PHE A 152 -5.53 -5.98 -3.05
N ILE A 153 -5.37 -5.26 -4.16
CA ILE A 153 -4.27 -4.32 -4.35
C ILE A 153 -4.82 -2.91 -4.15
N ALA A 154 -4.45 -2.27 -3.03
CA ALA A 154 -5.00 -1.00 -2.59
C ALA A 154 -3.95 0.12 -2.63
N SER A 155 -4.29 1.25 -3.26
CA SER A 155 -3.43 2.43 -3.30
C SER A 155 -4.20 3.69 -3.64
N PRO A 156 -3.95 4.84 -3.01
CA PRO A 156 -4.61 6.10 -3.38
C PRO A 156 -4.40 6.49 -4.84
N VAL A 157 -3.18 6.29 -5.37
CA VAL A 157 -2.79 6.72 -6.71
C VAL A 157 -2.05 5.60 -7.44
N LEU A 158 -2.34 5.43 -8.73
CA LEU A 158 -1.59 4.56 -9.61
C LEU A 158 -1.13 5.28 -10.88
N LEU A 159 -0.01 4.84 -11.45
CA LEU A 159 0.42 5.23 -12.78
C LEU A 159 -0.38 4.45 -13.82
N ALA A 160 -0.72 5.10 -14.93
CA ALA A 160 -1.35 4.46 -16.07
C ALA A 160 -0.67 3.16 -16.49
N ASN A 161 -1.48 2.15 -16.84
CA ASN A 161 -1.04 0.82 -17.22
C ASN A 161 -0.35 -0.01 -16.11
N SER A 162 -0.19 0.52 -14.90
CA SER A 162 0.46 -0.21 -13.79
C SER A 162 -0.30 -1.48 -13.38
N ILE A 163 -1.63 -1.48 -13.49
CA ILE A 163 -2.49 -2.66 -13.23
C ILE A 163 -2.08 -3.82 -14.16
N GLY A 164 -2.07 -3.56 -15.47
CA GLY A 164 -1.71 -4.58 -16.47
C GLY A 164 -0.27 -5.06 -16.31
N LYS A 165 0.66 -4.12 -16.07
CA LYS A 165 2.05 -4.47 -15.76
C LYS A 165 2.15 -5.36 -14.54
N LEU A 166 1.45 -5.07 -13.45
CA LEU A 166 1.47 -5.88 -12.24
C LEU A 166 0.89 -7.27 -12.48
N LYS A 167 -0.26 -7.39 -13.16
CA LYS A 167 -0.85 -8.70 -13.49
C LYS A 167 0.12 -9.59 -14.28
N ASN A 168 0.87 -9.01 -15.22
CA ASN A 168 1.83 -9.74 -16.05
C ASN A 168 3.10 -10.20 -15.29
N GLU A 169 3.31 -9.75 -14.05
CA GLU A 169 4.41 -10.24 -13.20
C GLU A 169 4.10 -11.58 -12.52
N PHE A 170 2.86 -12.06 -12.60
CA PHE A 170 2.39 -13.25 -11.91
C PHE A 170 1.73 -14.26 -12.86
N PRO A 171 1.80 -15.56 -12.56
CA PRO A 171 0.97 -16.57 -13.22
C PRO A 171 -0.51 -16.19 -13.18
N GLN A 172 -1.27 -16.61 -14.20
CA GLN A 172 -2.69 -16.30 -14.34
C GLN A 172 -3.51 -16.73 -13.11
N GLU A 173 -3.22 -17.90 -12.55
CA GLU A 173 -3.87 -18.43 -11.34
C GLU A 173 -3.75 -17.54 -10.10
N ILE A 174 -2.70 -16.70 -10.04
CA ILE A 174 -2.49 -15.73 -8.97
C ILE A 174 -3.12 -14.39 -9.35
N SER A 175 -2.89 -13.91 -10.57
CA SER A 175 -3.40 -12.61 -11.02
C SER A 175 -4.92 -12.58 -11.23
N ASP A 176 -5.57 -13.73 -11.42
CA ASP A 176 -7.02 -13.89 -11.41
C ASP A 176 -7.66 -13.60 -10.04
N LYS A 177 -6.87 -13.68 -8.97
CA LYS A 177 -7.32 -13.34 -7.61
C LYS A 177 -7.28 -11.83 -7.33
N PHE A 178 -6.78 -11.00 -8.26
CA PHE A 178 -6.50 -9.58 -8.02
C PHE A 178 -7.73 -8.69 -8.25
N ASP A 179 -8.15 -7.97 -7.20
CA ASP A 179 -9.02 -6.80 -7.30
C ASP A 179 -8.26 -5.52 -6.94
N PHE A 180 -8.52 -4.42 -7.66
CA PHE A 180 -7.78 -3.17 -7.51
C PHE A 180 -8.67 -2.07 -6.91
N PHE A 181 -8.16 -1.43 -5.86
CA PHE A 181 -8.83 -0.33 -5.15
C PHE A 181 -7.94 0.91 -5.16
N TYR A 182 -8.40 1.95 -5.85
CA TYR A 182 -7.63 3.18 -6.02
C TYR A 182 -8.51 4.38 -6.28
N PHE A 183 -7.99 5.59 -6.06
CA PHE A 183 -8.76 6.82 -6.24
C PHE A 183 -8.39 7.61 -7.48
N ALA A 184 -7.11 7.63 -7.84
CA ALA A 184 -6.62 8.34 -9.01
C ALA A 184 -5.68 7.48 -9.85
N GLU A 185 -5.82 7.62 -11.17
CA GLU A 185 -4.85 7.19 -12.17
C GLU A 185 -4.19 8.43 -12.77
N ASP A 186 -2.87 8.52 -12.63
CA ASP A 186 -2.06 9.58 -13.21
C ASP A 186 -1.25 9.03 -14.38
N GLN A 187 -0.96 9.85 -15.38
CA GLN A 187 -0.38 9.40 -16.66
C GLN A 187 1.11 9.71 -16.80
N ASP A 188 1.59 10.76 -16.11
CA ASP A 188 2.86 11.39 -16.41
C ASP A 188 3.91 11.06 -15.33
N LEU A 189 5.17 10.97 -15.76
CA LEU A 189 6.34 10.93 -14.89
C LEU A 189 7.12 12.23 -15.06
N ASN A 190 7.71 12.75 -13.98
CA ASN A 190 8.71 13.81 -14.07
C ASN A 190 10.11 13.25 -14.43
N ASP A 191 11.10 14.13 -14.59
CA ASP A 191 12.49 13.78 -14.90
C ASP A 191 13.17 12.87 -13.85
N LYS A 192 12.58 12.77 -12.64
CA LYS A 192 13.05 11.89 -11.56
C LYS A 192 12.35 10.52 -11.56
N GLY A 193 11.46 10.26 -12.52
CA GLY A 193 10.66 9.04 -12.58
C GLY A 193 9.53 8.98 -11.55
N GLU A 194 9.13 10.12 -10.98
CA GLU A 194 8.02 10.21 -10.04
C GLU A 194 6.72 10.53 -10.77
N VAL A 195 5.61 9.94 -10.33
CA VAL A 195 4.28 10.17 -10.92
C VAL A 195 3.80 11.59 -10.63
N VAL A 196 3.24 12.25 -11.64
CA VAL A 196 2.73 13.63 -11.55
C VAL A 196 1.23 13.70 -11.90
N PRO A 197 0.38 14.34 -11.08
CA PRO A 197 0.72 14.94 -9.78
C PRO A 197 1.07 13.93 -8.67
N GLY A 198 0.67 12.67 -8.83
CA GLY A 198 1.04 11.57 -7.94
C GLY A 198 0.67 11.86 -6.49
N ILE A 199 1.60 11.55 -5.60
CA ILE A 199 1.46 11.83 -4.16
C ILE A 199 2.35 13.00 -3.72
N GLY A 200 2.69 13.91 -4.64
CA GLY A 200 3.55 15.08 -4.34
C GLY A 200 5.05 14.73 -4.22
N GLY A 201 5.53 13.78 -5.02
CA GLY A 201 6.93 13.36 -5.05
C GLY A 201 7.27 12.20 -4.11
N SER A 202 8.49 12.19 -3.57
CA SER A 202 9.00 11.11 -2.72
C SER A 202 8.22 10.95 -1.41
N VAL A 203 7.52 9.81 -1.28
CA VAL A 203 6.78 9.44 -0.08
C VAL A 203 7.64 9.50 1.19
N TYR A 204 8.91 9.09 1.10
CA TYR A 204 9.82 9.08 2.25
C TYR A 204 10.10 10.50 2.74
N GLN A 205 10.38 11.43 1.82
CA GLN A 205 10.65 12.83 2.16
C GLN A 205 9.41 13.51 2.73
N ARG A 206 8.27 13.32 2.07
CA ARG A 206 6.99 13.93 2.46
C ARG A 206 6.49 13.43 3.82
N LEU A 207 6.84 12.20 4.21
CA LEU A 207 6.55 11.64 5.54
C LEU A 207 7.58 12.00 6.62
N GLY A 208 8.67 12.69 6.26
CA GLY A 208 9.76 13.02 7.18
C GLY A 208 10.70 11.83 7.48
N LEU A 209 10.73 10.82 6.61
CA LEU A 209 11.62 9.64 6.70
C LEU A 209 12.97 9.85 5.98
N VAL A 210 13.25 11.09 5.57
CA VAL A 210 14.49 11.54 4.91
C VAL A 210 14.68 10.97 3.50
N ASP A 211 15.08 9.71 3.35
CA ASP A 211 15.40 9.11 2.06
C ASP A 211 15.13 7.59 2.02
N SER A 212 15.38 6.97 0.86
CA SER A 212 15.13 5.55 0.61
C SER A 212 16.00 4.60 1.44
N LEU A 213 17.15 5.06 1.95
CA LEU A 213 18.04 4.29 2.81
C LEU A 213 17.68 4.49 4.29
N ALA A 214 17.50 5.74 4.71
CA ALA A 214 17.17 6.14 6.07
C ALA A 214 15.81 5.59 6.50
N LYS A 215 14.82 5.54 5.59
CA LYS A 215 13.51 4.93 5.86
C LYS A 215 13.63 3.47 6.31
N ASN A 216 14.70 2.75 5.93
CA ASN A 216 14.87 1.36 6.34
C ASN A 216 15.39 1.18 7.79
N LYS A 217 15.73 2.28 8.46
CA LYS A 217 15.99 2.34 9.91
C LYS A 217 14.73 2.64 10.72
N TYR A 218 13.69 3.18 10.07
CA TYR A 218 12.41 3.43 10.70
C TYR A 218 11.75 2.11 11.10
N ILE A 219 11.36 2.01 12.36
CA ILE A 219 10.49 0.94 12.85
C ILE A 219 9.11 1.57 13.05
N PRO A 220 8.07 1.11 12.32
CA PRO A 220 6.73 1.63 12.51
C PRO A 220 6.23 1.45 13.93
N GLU A 221 5.50 2.44 14.43
CA GLU A 221 4.92 2.40 15.77
C GLU A 221 3.96 1.24 15.92
N ILE A 222 3.12 0.99 14.90
CA ILE A 222 2.21 -0.15 14.90
C ILE A 222 2.94 -1.49 15.02
N VAL A 223 4.16 -1.61 14.49
CA VAL A 223 4.98 -2.82 14.65
C VAL A 223 5.50 -2.95 16.08
N ARG A 224 5.88 -1.83 16.74
CA ARG A 224 6.28 -1.83 18.16
C ARG A 224 5.11 -2.29 19.04
N GLU A 225 3.97 -1.61 18.93
CA GLU A 225 2.74 -1.91 19.67
C GLU A 225 2.26 -3.36 19.50
N ARG A 226 2.41 -3.92 18.30
CA ARG A 226 1.99 -5.29 17.99
C ARG A 226 2.96 -6.33 18.56
N ARG A 227 4.27 -6.05 18.55
CA ARG A 227 5.28 -6.93 19.15
C ARG A 227 5.16 -7.02 20.66
N GLU A 228 4.94 -5.89 21.32
CA GLU A 228 4.77 -5.83 22.78
C GLU A 228 3.60 -6.72 23.24
N ARG A 229 2.45 -6.64 22.55
CA ARG A 229 1.28 -7.49 22.82
C ARG A 229 1.51 -8.99 22.64
N ILE A 230 2.46 -9.39 21.78
CA ILE A 230 2.82 -10.80 21.60
C ILE A 230 3.74 -11.27 22.72
N SER A 231 4.63 -10.41 23.22
CA SER A 231 5.54 -10.73 24.33
C SER A 231 4.85 -10.79 25.70
N GLU A 232 3.64 -10.26 25.83
CA GLU A 232 2.81 -10.29 27.04
C GLU A 232 1.87 -11.53 27.13
N ARG A 233 1.84 -12.39 26.10
CA ARG A 233 1.04 -13.63 26.05
C ARG A 233 1.90 -14.85 26.35
#